data_AF-A0A2Y9NGV5-F1
#
_entry.id   AF-A0A2Y9NGV5-F1
#
_cell.length_a   1.000
_cell.length_b   1.000
_cell.length_c   1.000
_cell.angle_alpha   90.00
_cell.angle_beta   90.00
_cell.angle_gamma   90.00
#
_symmetry.space_group_name_H-M   'P 1'
#
loop_
_entity.id
_entity.type
_entity.pdbx_description
1 polymer ?
#
loop_
_entity_poly.entity_id
_entity_poly.type
_entity_poly.pdbx_seq_one_letter_code
_entity_poly.pdbx_strand_id
1 'polypeptide(L)'
;MASSRSSYLALYNILNFPAGVVPVTTVMLQDEEELAFYRGYYRDRSEKDFQEVVRGSVGLSAAVQGTALPREEELCLQFMKEVEALVKKHRESK
;
A
#
# COMPACT_ATOMS: atom_id res chain seq x y z
N MET A 1 8.50 -4.16 -19.10
CA MET A 1 8.00 -5.32 -18.31
C MET A 1 8.00 -5.06 -16.80
N ALA A 2 7.83 -3.80 -16.34
CA ALA A 2 7.32 -3.51 -15.01
C ALA A 2 6.08 -2.64 -15.24
N SER A 3 4.91 -3.08 -14.78
CA SER A 3 3.75 -2.19 -14.72
C SER A 3 4.13 -1.04 -13.77
N SER A 4 3.77 0.21 -14.09
CA SER A 4 3.96 1.36 -13.18
C SER A 4 3.47 1.07 -11.76
N ARG A 5 2.47 0.20 -11.63
CA ARG A 5 1.88 -0.30 -10.38
C ARG A 5 2.82 -1.11 -9.49
N SER A 6 3.79 -1.81 -10.09
CA SER A 6 4.77 -2.60 -9.36
C SER A 6 5.92 -1.76 -8.81
N SER A 7 5.97 -0.46 -9.10
CA SER A 7 7.09 0.42 -8.72
C SER A 7 7.36 0.46 -7.22
N TYR A 8 6.31 0.50 -6.39
CA TYR A 8 6.42 0.49 -4.92
C TYR A 8 7.16 -0.75 -4.37
N LEU A 9 6.97 -1.92 -4.99
CA LEU A 9 7.67 -3.14 -4.59
C LEU A 9 9.01 -3.31 -5.31
N ALA A 10 9.03 -3.09 -6.63
CA ALA A 10 10.19 -3.36 -7.46
C ALA A 10 11.43 -2.54 -7.07
N LEU A 11 11.23 -1.32 -6.54
CA LEU A 11 12.32 -0.49 -6.04
C LEU A 11 13.15 -1.20 -4.97
N TYR A 12 12.49 -1.81 -3.98
CA TYR A 12 13.19 -2.45 -2.85
C TYR A 12 13.79 -3.81 -3.22
N ASN A 13 13.27 -4.47 -4.25
CA ASN A 13 13.93 -5.63 -4.85
C ASN A 13 15.28 -5.23 -5.49
N ILE A 14 15.33 -4.10 -6.21
CA ILE A 14 16.56 -3.60 -6.84
C ILE A 14 17.58 -3.16 -5.79
N LEU A 15 17.12 -2.45 -4.76
CA LEU A 15 17.97 -1.96 -3.68
C LEU A 15 18.42 -3.08 -2.73
N ASN A 16 17.76 -4.25 -2.77
CA ASN A 16 17.96 -5.37 -1.85
C ASN A 16 17.74 -4.97 -0.38
N PHE A 17 16.64 -4.25 -0.13
CA PHE A 17 16.23 -3.83 1.21
C PHE A 17 15.11 -4.75 1.70
N PRO A 18 15.06 -5.10 3.00
CA PRO A 18 13.91 -5.79 3.56
C PRO A 18 12.66 -4.91 3.41
N ALA A 19 11.58 -5.52 2.94
CA ALA A 19 10.29 -4.87 2.82
C ALA A 19 9.16 -5.85 3.17
N GLY A 20 8.19 -5.37 3.93
CA GLY A 20 6.97 -6.10 4.26
C GLY A 20 5.75 -5.17 4.27
N VAL A 21 4.55 -5.74 4.45
CA VAL A 21 3.29 -4.98 4.39
C VAL A 21 2.41 -5.25 5.60
N VAL A 22 1.73 -4.21 6.08
CA VAL A 22 0.80 -4.28 7.22
C VAL A 22 -0.55 -3.69 6.81
N PRO A 23 -1.67 -4.44 6.91
CA PRO A 23 -3.02 -3.90 6.78
C PRO A 23 -3.29 -2.77 7.79
N VAL A 24 -3.68 -1.59 7.31
CA VAL A 24 -3.96 -0.44 8.21
C VAL A 24 -5.43 -0.04 8.20
N THR A 25 -6.09 -0.14 7.05
CA THR A 25 -7.47 0.32 6.89
C THR A 25 -8.22 -0.57 5.91
N THR A 26 -9.52 -0.29 5.77
CA THR A 26 -10.40 -0.90 4.79
C THR A 26 -10.91 0.21 3.88
N VAL A 27 -11.04 -0.09 2.59
CA VAL A 27 -11.57 0.85 1.59
C VAL A 27 -13.02 1.19 1.94
N MET A 28 -13.29 2.48 2.10
CA MET A 28 -14.60 3.06 2.39
C MET A 28 -15.26 3.55 1.09
N LEU A 29 -16.57 3.78 1.14
CA LEU A 29 -17.31 4.31 -0.01
C LEU A 29 -16.71 5.64 -0.53
N GLN A 30 -16.27 6.50 0.39
CA GLN A 30 -15.63 7.79 0.07
C GLN A 30 -14.33 7.59 -0.75
N ASP A 31 -13.54 6.56 -0.43
CA ASP A 31 -12.30 6.26 -1.17
C ASP A 31 -12.60 5.84 -2.62
N GLU A 32 -13.72 5.13 -2.85
CA GLU A 32 -14.16 4.75 -4.20
C GLU A 32 -14.76 5.94 -4.98
N GLU A 33 -15.45 6.85 -4.30
CA GLU A 33 -15.93 8.10 -4.90
C GLU A 33 -14.75 8.99 -5.33
N GLU A 34 -13.71 9.08 -4.51
CA GLU A 34 -12.47 9.81 -4.83
C GLU A 34 -11.70 9.18 -5.99
N LEU A 35 -11.73 7.84 -6.12
CA LEU A 35 -11.08 7.11 -7.21
C LEU A 35 -11.58 7.54 -8.59
N ALA A 36 -12.85 7.97 -8.71
CA ALA A 36 -13.42 8.49 -9.96
C ALA A 36 -12.70 9.75 -10.47
N PHE A 37 -12.07 10.50 -9.58
CA PHE A 37 -11.31 11.72 -9.88
C PHE A 37 -9.79 11.48 -9.94
N TYR A 38 -9.34 10.26 -9.68
CA TYR A 38 -7.92 9.91 -9.73
C TYR A 38 -7.32 10.27 -11.10
N ARG A 39 -6.20 11.01 -11.05
CA ARG A 39 -5.34 11.26 -12.21
C ARG A 39 -3.90 10.94 -11.85
N GLY A 40 -3.38 9.92 -12.49
CA GLY A 40 -1.98 9.52 -12.40
C GLY A 40 -1.05 10.55 -13.06
N TYR A 41 0.23 10.42 -12.73
CA TYR A 41 1.26 11.39 -13.13
C TYR A 41 1.49 11.45 -14.64
N TYR A 42 1.43 10.31 -15.33
CA TYR A 42 1.81 10.18 -16.73
C TYR A 42 0.62 10.13 -17.70
N ARG A 43 -0.62 9.96 -17.20
CA ARG A 43 -1.85 9.92 -18.02
C ARG A 43 -1.78 8.90 -19.15
N ASP A 44 -1.11 7.79 -18.89
CA ASP A 44 -0.92 6.70 -19.85
C ASP A 44 -2.06 5.68 -19.78
N ARG A 45 -2.02 4.65 -20.63
CA ARG A 45 -3.06 3.60 -20.61
C ARG A 45 -3.08 2.82 -19.30
N SER A 46 -1.92 2.66 -18.66
CA SER A 46 -1.79 1.98 -17.37
C SER A 46 -2.62 2.64 -16.27
N GLU A 47 -2.86 3.95 -16.37
CA GLU A 47 -3.70 4.67 -15.42
C GLU A 47 -5.19 4.29 -15.53
N LYS A 48 -5.74 4.28 -16.74
CA LYS A 48 -7.16 3.90 -16.96
C LYS A 48 -7.42 2.47 -16.50
N ASP A 49 -6.51 1.57 -16.88
CA ASP A 49 -6.55 0.18 -16.46
C ASP A 49 -6.46 0.03 -14.93
N PHE A 50 -5.79 0.96 -14.21
CA PHE A 50 -5.71 0.91 -12.75
C PHE A 50 -7.07 1.22 -12.10
N GLN A 51 -7.74 2.29 -12.54
CA GLN A 51 -9.06 2.66 -12.03
C GLN A 51 -10.09 1.54 -12.23
N GLU A 52 -10.09 0.90 -13.40
CA GLU A 52 -10.99 -0.21 -13.69
C GLU A 52 -10.69 -1.45 -12.81
N VAL A 53 -9.41 -1.77 -12.59
CA VAL A 53 -9.01 -2.95 -11.79
C VAL A 53 -9.35 -2.80 -10.31
N VAL A 54 -9.26 -1.59 -9.77
CA VAL A 54 -9.51 -1.34 -8.33
C VAL A 54 -10.95 -0.95 -8.01
N ARG A 55 -11.82 -0.84 -9.02
CA ARG A 55 -13.24 -0.54 -8.84
C ARG A 55 -13.96 -1.68 -8.09
N GLY A 56 -14.91 -1.33 -7.22
CA GLY A 56 -15.64 -2.29 -6.40
C GLY A 56 -14.82 -2.87 -5.24
N SER A 57 -13.78 -2.16 -4.79
CA SER A 57 -12.89 -2.61 -3.71
C SER A 57 -13.34 -2.23 -2.30
N VAL A 58 -14.51 -1.59 -2.14
CA VAL A 58 -15.07 -1.25 -0.82
C VAL A 58 -15.14 -2.50 0.05
N GLY A 59 -14.63 -2.41 1.28
CA GLY A 59 -14.52 -3.54 2.20
C GLY A 59 -13.21 -4.33 2.09
N LEU A 60 -12.38 -4.10 1.05
CA LEU A 60 -11.05 -4.71 0.95
C LEU A 60 -10.02 -3.95 1.79
N SER A 61 -8.98 -4.67 2.23
CA SER A 61 -7.92 -4.09 3.04
C SER A 61 -6.96 -3.22 2.20
N ALA A 62 -6.63 -2.05 2.71
CA ALA A 62 -5.52 -1.23 2.25
C ALA A 62 -4.36 -1.32 3.25
N ALA A 63 -3.15 -1.53 2.74
CA ALA A 63 -1.95 -1.80 3.52
C ALA A 63 -0.85 -0.76 3.27
N VAL A 64 0.04 -0.60 4.25
CA VAL A 64 1.27 0.18 4.11
C VAL A 64 2.47 -0.74 3.99
N GLN A 65 3.48 -0.31 3.25
CA GLN A 65 4.75 -1.01 3.13
C GLN A 65 5.77 -0.44 4.13
N GLY A 66 6.37 -1.30 4.95
CA GLY A 66 7.48 -0.98 5.83
C GLY A 66 8.79 -1.52 5.27
N THR A 67 9.87 -0.77 5.44
CA THR A 67 11.22 -1.16 4.99
C THR A 67 12.27 -0.73 6.01
N ALA A 68 13.41 -1.41 6.02
CA ALA A 68 14.61 -1.02 6.76
C ALA A 68 15.84 -1.06 5.84
N LEU A 69 17.02 -0.73 6.37
CA LEU A 69 18.28 -0.85 5.63
C LEU A 69 18.64 -2.33 5.39
N PRO A 70 19.57 -2.63 4.44
CA PRO A 70 20.01 -3.99 4.20
C PRO A 70 20.53 -4.68 5.47
N ARG A 71 20.12 -5.94 5.66
CA ARG A 71 20.50 -6.78 6.81
C ARG A 71 19.95 -6.30 8.17
N GLU A 72 18.89 -5.50 8.15
CA GLU A 72 18.13 -5.09 9.34
C GLU A 72 16.69 -5.63 9.30
N GLU A 73 16.54 -6.93 9.01
CA GLU A 73 15.24 -7.59 8.90
C GLU A 73 14.44 -7.52 10.21
N GLU A 74 15.10 -7.69 11.36
CA GLU A 74 14.45 -7.60 12.68
C GLU A 74 13.93 -6.20 12.97
N LEU A 75 14.65 -5.15 12.54
CA LEU A 75 14.19 -3.77 12.67
C LEU A 75 12.95 -3.53 11.79
N CYS A 76 12.96 -4.05 10.56
CA CYS A 76 11.79 -3.98 9.67
C CYS A 76 10.57 -4.68 10.30
N LEU A 77 10.77 -5.86 10.93
CA LEU A 77 9.71 -6.59 11.63
C LEU A 77 9.20 -5.85 12.86
N GLN A 78 10.11 -5.25 13.65
CA GLN A 78 9.73 -4.45 14.81
C GLN A 78 8.89 -3.24 14.40
N PHE A 79 9.32 -2.51 13.37
CA PHE A 79 8.56 -1.40 12.80
C PHE A 79 7.15 -1.85 12.39
N MET A 80 7.03 -2.95 11.65
CA MET A 80 5.73 -3.48 11.22
C MET A 80 4.84 -3.88 12.41
N LYS A 81 5.42 -4.46 13.47
CA LYS A 81 4.69 -4.81 14.70
C LYS A 81 4.16 -3.56 15.42
N GLU A 82 4.94 -2.50 15.49
CA GLU A 82 4.53 -1.23 16.10
C GLU A 82 3.37 -0.58 15.32
N VAL A 83 3.46 -0.58 13.98
CA VAL A 83 2.36 -0.13 13.11
C VAL A 83 1.09 -0.95 13.35
N GLU A 84 1.20 -2.29 13.41
CA GLU A 84 0.05 -3.15 13.66
C GLU A 84 -0.61 -2.87 15.02
N ALA A 85 0.19 -2.68 16.07
CA ALA A 85 -0.31 -2.35 17.41
C ALA A 85 -1.04 -1.00 17.44
N LEU A 86 -0.51 0.01 16.74
CA LEU A 86 -1.14 1.32 16.61
C LEU A 86 -2.49 1.23 15.86
N VAL A 87 -2.55 0.45 14.79
CA VAL A 87 -3.79 0.21 14.04
C VAL A 87 -4.85 -0.46 14.91
N LYS A 88 -4.48 -1.50 15.67
CA LYS A 88 -5.38 -2.20 16.59
C LYS A 88 -5.96 -1.23 17.63
N LYS A 89 -5.10 -0.44 18.28
CA LYS A 89 -5.53 0.58 19.26
C LYS A 89 -6.45 1.62 18.63
N HIS A 90 -6.16 2.07 17.41
CA HIS A 90 -7.01 3.05 16.72
C HIS A 90 -8.39 2.49 16.38
N ARG A 91 -8.48 1.21 16.03
CA ARG A 91 -9.77 0.53 15.78
C ARG A 91 -10.59 0.33 17.05
N GLU A 92 -9.95 0.03 18.17
CA GLU A 92 -10.64 -0.12 19.47
C GLU A 92 -11.13 1.22 20.05
N SER A 93 -10.49 2.33 19.67
CA SER A 93 -10.85 3.67 20.11
C SER A 93 -12.00 4.30 19.30
N LYS A 94 -12.49 3.64 18.25
CA LYS A 94 -13.47 4.16 17.31
C LYS A 94 -14.81 3.46 17.47
#